data_AF-A0A845V028-F1
#
_entry.id   AF-A0A845V028-F1
#
_cell.length_a   1.000
_cell.length_b   1.000
_cell.length_c   1.000
_cell.angle_alpha   90.00
_cell.angle_beta   90.00
_cell.angle_gamma   90.00
#
_symmetry.space_group_name_H-M   'P 1'
#
loop_
_entity.id
_entity.type
_entity.pdbx_description
1 polymer ?
#
loop_
_entity_poly.entity_id
_entity_poly.type
_entity_poly.pdbx_seq_one_letter_code
_entity_poly.pdbx_strand_id
1 'polypeptide(L)'
;MISITAYHGTKADFVDFEDNHPSASGLAAAGSGIYFWEDIRLAEPFAGEDGRVIKAEITLRNPAVMDPEETPGQEASAAEAAEFTRRMVEAGHDGLIVEHPFSGREIVVFDLTAIRVVDPGFSLAERSVARKN
;
A
#
# COMPACT_ATOMS: atom_id res chain seq x y z
N MET A 1 -4.98 3.47 17.54
CA MET A 1 -5.69 3.57 16.24
C MET A 1 -5.34 4.88 15.59
N ILE A 2 -4.83 4.81 14.36
CA ILE A 2 -4.40 5.93 13.52
C ILE A 2 -5.19 5.83 12.21
N SER A 3 -5.65 6.98 11.70
CA SER A 3 -6.30 7.09 10.38
C SER A 3 -5.41 7.93 9.47
N ILE A 4 -5.12 7.43 8.27
CA ILE A 4 -4.17 8.02 7.33
C ILE A 4 -4.82 8.12 5.95
N THR A 5 -4.84 9.32 5.38
CA THR A 5 -5.10 9.47 3.94
C THR A 5 -3.83 9.10 3.19
N ALA A 6 -3.89 8.08 2.34
CA ALA A 6 -2.72 7.59 1.60
C ALA A 6 -3.06 7.25 0.14
N TYR A 7 -2.01 7.10 -0.66
CA TYR A 7 -2.10 7.01 -2.12
C TYR A 7 -1.38 5.76 -2.63
N HIS A 8 -2.01 5.02 -3.54
CA HIS A 8 -1.47 3.81 -4.18
C HIS A 8 -1.46 3.99 -5.70
N GLY A 9 -0.28 4.07 -6.29
CA GLY A 9 -0.14 4.08 -7.74
C GLY A 9 -0.24 2.68 -8.31
N THR A 10 -1.05 2.50 -9.35
CA THR A 10 -1.23 1.18 -9.97
C THR A 10 -1.62 1.29 -11.44
N LYS A 11 -1.26 0.27 -12.22
CA LYS A 11 -1.76 0.04 -13.58
C LYS A 11 -2.94 -0.93 -13.63
N ALA A 12 -3.26 -1.56 -12.50
CA ALA A 12 -4.34 -2.53 -12.43
C ALA A 12 -5.72 -1.84 -12.40
N ASP A 13 -6.69 -2.48 -13.04
CA ASP A 13 -8.08 -2.02 -13.12
C ASP A 13 -8.92 -2.70 -12.02
N PHE A 14 -9.17 -1.98 -10.92
CA PHE A 14 -9.98 -2.42 -9.80
C PHE A 14 -10.55 -1.24 -9.00
N VAL A 15 -11.70 -1.40 -8.37
CA VAL A 15 -12.31 -0.31 -7.56
C VAL A 15 -12.08 -0.47 -6.06
N ASP A 16 -11.74 -1.68 -5.60
CA ASP A 16 -11.46 -1.99 -4.21
C ASP A 16 -10.33 -3.04 -4.08
N PHE A 17 -9.70 -3.10 -2.90
CA PHE A 17 -8.67 -4.09 -2.62
C PHE A 17 -9.33 -5.37 -2.08
N GLU A 18 -9.32 -6.43 -2.88
CA GLU A 18 -9.83 -7.75 -2.50
C GLU A 18 -8.68 -8.75 -2.33
N ASP A 19 -8.91 -9.84 -1.60
CA ASP A 19 -7.93 -10.90 -1.21
C ASP A 19 -7.10 -11.49 -2.37
N ASN A 20 -7.45 -11.18 -3.62
CA ASN A 20 -6.81 -11.68 -4.84
C ASN A 20 -6.17 -10.59 -5.72
N HIS A 21 -6.01 -9.36 -5.22
CA HIS A 21 -5.24 -8.31 -5.88
C HIS A 21 -3.92 -8.10 -5.13
N PRO A 22 -2.90 -8.94 -5.37
CA PRO A 22 -1.56 -8.55 -4.99
C PRO A 22 -1.28 -7.21 -5.68
N SER A 23 -0.79 -6.23 -4.92
CA SER A 23 -0.06 -5.11 -5.53
C SER A 23 0.90 -5.73 -6.55
N ALA A 24 1.04 -5.15 -7.74
CA ALA A 24 1.73 -5.80 -8.86
C ALA A 24 3.17 -6.26 -8.55
N SER A 25 3.75 -5.83 -7.42
CA SER A 25 4.96 -6.40 -6.86
C SER A 25 4.75 -7.34 -5.66
N GLY A 26 3.78 -7.15 -4.74
CA GLY A 26 3.61 -7.93 -3.49
C GLY A 26 4.87 -8.00 -2.59
N LEU A 27 5.91 -7.32 -3.04
CA LEU A 27 7.32 -7.38 -2.71
C LEU A 27 7.80 -5.96 -2.94
N ALA A 28 7.84 -5.21 -1.84
CA ALA A 28 8.62 -4.01 -1.79
C ALA A 28 9.47 -4.08 -0.52
N ALA A 29 10.35 -3.09 -0.35
CA ALA A 29 11.45 -3.12 0.61
C ALA A 29 11.02 -3.42 2.05
N ALA A 30 9.77 -3.15 2.40
CA ALA A 30 9.22 -3.28 3.74
C ALA A 30 8.47 -4.59 4.03
N GLY A 31 8.46 -5.55 3.11
CA GLY A 31 7.81 -6.87 3.30
C GLY A 31 6.68 -7.16 2.31
N SER A 32 5.87 -8.17 2.62
CA SER A 32 4.63 -8.46 1.89
C SER A 32 3.46 -7.63 2.41
N GLY A 33 2.74 -6.94 1.51
CA GLY A 33 1.57 -6.12 1.86
C GLY A 33 1.09 -5.21 0.73
N ILE A 34 0.10 -4.37 1.05
CA ILE A 34 -0.37 -3.30 0.16
C ILE A 34 0.33 -1.99 0.54
N TYR A 35 0.99 -1.38 -0.43
CA TYR A 35 1.86 -0.22 -0.25
C TYR A 35 1.14 1.08 -0.58
N PHE A 36 1.27 2.07 0.29
CA PHE A 36 0.76 3.42 0.09
C PHE A 36 1.81 4.46 0.47
N TRP A 37 1.61 5.68 -0.04
CA TRP A 37 2.37 6.87 0.35
C TRP A 37 1.42 7.94 0.87
N GLU A 38 1.82 8.70 1.89
CA GLU A 38 1.02 9.88 2.29
C GLU A 38 1.08 11.03 1.28
N ASP A 39 2.14 11.07 0.46
CA ASP A 39 2.30 12.05 -0.60
C ASP A 39 1.96 11.41 -1.95
N ILE A 40 0.96 11.97 -2.64
CA ILE A 40 0.53 11.51 -3.96
C ILE A 40 1.68 11.46 -4.96
N ARG A 41 2.63 12.40 -4.88
CA ARG A 41 3.77 12.52 -5.80
C ARG A 41 4.71 11.32 -5.73
N LEU A 42 4.70 10.59 -4.62
CA LEU A 42 5.51 9.38 -4.41
C LEU A 42 4.78 8.12 -4.88
N ALA A 43 3.45 8.17 -4.96
CA ALA A 43 2.65 7.11 -5.54
C ALA A 43 2.59 7.18 -7.09
N GLU A 44 2.67 8.37 -7.67
CA GLU A 44 2.61 8.60 -9.13
C GLU A 44 3.58 7.73 -9.97
N PRO A 45 4.86 7.55 -9.59
CA PRO A 45 5.77 6.70 -10.36
C PRO A 45 5.31 5.24 -10.49
N PHE A 46 4.55 4.73 -9.51
CA PHE A 46 4.03 3.37 -9.52
C PHE A 46 2.81 3.21 -10.44
N ALA A 47 2.11 4.31 -10.74
CA ALA A 47 1.07 4.32 -11.77
C ALA A 47 1.70 4.30 -13.18
N GLY A 48 2.73 5.10 -13.42
CA GLY A 48 3.27 5.32 -14.77
C GLY A 48 2.26 6.05 -15.68
N GLU A 49 2.57 6.14 -16.98
CA GLU A 49 1.81 6.97 -17.94
C GLU A 49 0.33 6.55 -18.10
N ASP A 50 0.08 5.24 -18.17
CA ASP A 50 -1.28 4.67 -18.37
C ASP A 50 -1.93 4.20 -17.06
N GLY A 51 -1.34 4.51 -15.90
CA GLY A 51 -1.87 4.10 -14.60
C GLY A 51 -2.75 5.17 -13.96
N ARG A 52 -3.15 4.88 -12.71
CA ARG A 52 -3.87 5.81 -11.86
C ARG A 52 -3.36 5.76 -10.43
N VAL A 53 -3.65 6.80 -9.68
CA VAL A 53 -3.39 6.86 -8.24
C VAL A 53 -4.70 6.73 -7.48
N ILE A 54 -4.82 5.67 -6.69
CA ILE A 54 -5.94 5.41 -5.79
C ILE A 54 -5.70 6.19 -4.50
N LYS A 55 -6.69 6.96 -4.07
CA LYS A 55 -6.73 7.57 -2.73
C LYS A 55 -7.54 6.68 -1.79
N ALA A 56 -6.95 6.34 -0.65
CA ALA A 56 -7.59 5.53 0.37
C ALA A 56 -7.44 6.17 1.76
N GLU A 57 -8.34 5.77 2.66
CA GLU A 57 -8.23 6.01 4.09
C GLU A 57 -7.83 4.70 4.75
N ILE A 58 -6.68 4.71 5.40
CA ILE A 58 -6.07 3.54 6.04
C ILE A 58 -6.26 3.66 7.55
N THR A 59 -6.83 2.64 8.19
CA THR A 59 -7.04 2.59 9.63
C THR A 59 -6.20 1.49 10.26
N LEU A 60 -5.09 1.87 10.91
CA LEU A 60 -4.19 0.94 11.61
C LEU A 60 -4.40 1.05 13.12
N ARG A 61 -4.55 -0.08 13.79
CA ARG A 61 -4.74 -0.18 15.25
C ARG A 61 -3.41 -0.16 15.98
N ASN A 62 -2.42 -0.92 15.49
CA ASN A 62 -1.12 -1.12 16.11
C ASN A 62 0.02 -1.25 15.05
N PRO A 63 0.27 -0.22 14.23
CA PRO A 63 1.35 -0.30 13.26
C PRO A 63 2.71 -0.30 13.95
N ALA A 64 3.68 -1.01 13.37
CA ALA A 64 5.09 -0.77 13.71
C ALA A 64 5.56 0.50 12.98
N VAL A 65 6.21 1.41 13.70
CA VAL A 65 6.84 2.60 13.13
C VAL A 65 8.34 2.35 13.11
N MET A 66 8.98 2.51 11.96
CA MET A 66 10.39 2.16 11.78
C MET A 66 11.08 3.00 10.71
N ASP A 67 12.40 3.02 10.76
CA ASP A 67 13.24 3.57 9.71
C ASP A 67 13.39 2.56 8.55
N PRO A 68 13.66 3.01 7.31
CA PRO A 68 13.84 2.12 6.16
C PRO A 68 14.95 1.08 6.35
N GLU A 69 15.96 1.40 7.18
CA GLU A 69 17.11 0.54 7.50
C GLU A 69 16.71 -0.66 8.37
N GLU A 70 15.55 -0.62 9.01
CA GLU A 70 14.99 -1.71 9.82
C GLU A 70 14.12 -2.67 9.00
N THR A 71 13.91 -2.36 7.72
CA THR A 71 13.16 -3.17 6.77
C THR A 71 14.07 -4.14 5.99
N PRO A 72 13.53 -5.20 5.37
CA PRO A 72 14.31 -6.13 4.53
C PRO A 72 15.08 -5.45 3.39
N GLY A 73 14.62 -4.29 2.92
CA GLY A 73 15.24 -3.56 1.82
C GLY A 73 14.81 -4.07 0.43
N GLN A 74 15.14 -3.30 -0.61
CA GLN A 74 14.76 -3.60 -2.00
C GLN A 74 15.37 -4.91 -2.53
N GLU A 75 16.49 -5.34 -1.98
CA GLU A 75 17.24 -6.54 -2.41
C GLU A 75 16.73 -7.84 -1.74
N ALA A 76 15.77 -7.73 -0.81
CA ALA A 76 15.23 -8.89 -0.13
C ALA A 76 14.50 -9.83 -1.11
N SER A 77 14.74 -11.13 -0.95
CA SER A 77 13.95 -12.14 -1.63
C SER A 77 12.51 -12.14 -1.15
N ALA A 78 11.63 -12.75 -1.96
CA ALA A 78 10.23 -12.91 -1.58
C ALA A 78 10.03 -13.67 -0.27
N ALA A 79 10.88 -14.64 0.01
CA ALA A 79 10.84 -15.41 1.25
C ALA A 79 11.22 -14.54 2.46
N GLU A 80 12.25 -13.69 2.33
CA GLU A 80 12.68 -12.78 3.40
C GLU A 80 11.61 -11.71 3.69
N ALA A 81 11.01 -11.13 2.65
CA ALA A 81 9.91 -10.18 2.77
C ALA A 81 8.68 -10.81 3.47
N ALA A 82 8.32 -12.03 3.08
CA ALA A 82 7.19 -12.75 3.69
C ALA A 82 7.49 -13.15 5.14
N GLU A 83 8.71 -13.59 5.44
CA GLU A 83 9.11 -13.92 6.81
C GLU A 83 9.09 -12.68 7.71
N PHE A 84 9.57 -11.54 7.21
CA PHE A 84 9.51 -10.26 7.92
C PHE A 84 8.07 -9.87 8.25
N THR A 85 7.18 -9.84 7.25
CA THR A 85 5.75 -9.57 7.46
C THR A 85 5.15 -10.54 8.48
N ARG A 86 5.43 -11.85 8.36
CA ARG A 86 4.94 -12.84 9.32
C ARG A 86 5.37 -12.51 10.75
N ARG A 87 6.63 -12.15 10.98
CA ARG A 87 7.14 -11.76 12.31
C ARG A 87 6.43 -10.51 12.84
N MET A 88 6.15 -9.53 12.00
CA MET A 88 5.42 -8.32 12.39
C MET A 88 3.98 -8.64 12.79
N VAL A 89 3.29 -9.48 12.01
CA VAL A 89 1.95 -9.97 12.34
C VAL A 89 1.95 -10.80 13.62
N GLU A 90 2.91 -11.71 13.81
CA GLU A 90 3.07 -12.50 15.04
C GLU A 90 3.36 -11.64 16.27
N ALA A 91 4.05 -10.51 16.10
CA ALA A 91 4.26 -9.50 17.14
C ALA A 91 3.02 -8.64 17.42
N GLY A 92 1.93 -8.82 16.65
CA GLY A 92 0.66 -8.13 16.83
C GLY A 92 0.54 -6.81 16.06
N HIS A 93 1.38 -6.58 15.05
CA HIS A 93 1.28 -5.42 14.17
C HIS A 93 0.34 -5.69 13.00
N ASP A 94 -0.48 -4.69 12.66
CA ASP A 94 -1.44 -4.75 11.55
C ASP A 94 -1.01 -3.96 10.30
N GLY A 95 0.17 -3.34 10.37
CA GLY A 95 0.83 -2.68 9.27
C GLY A 95 2.15 -2.05 9.70
N LEU A 96 2.79 -1.38 8.77
CA LEU A 96 4.03 -0.64 8.96
C LEU A 96 3.83 0.81 8.57
N ILE A 97 4.50 1.70 9.28
CA ILE A 97 4.75 3.09 8.89
C ILE A 97 6.25 3.25 8.81
N VAL A 98 6.77 3.31 7.59
CA VAL A 98 8.19 3.51 7.33
C VAL A 98 8.45 5.01 7.16
N GLU A 99 9.24 5.58 8.06
CA GLU A 99 9.51 7.02 8.07
C GLU A 99 10.75 7.33 7.25
N HIS A 100 10.59 7.90 6.06
CA HIS A 100 11.72 8.37 5.27
C HIS A 100 12.01 9.84 5.62
N PRO A 101 13.17 10.17 6.22
CA PRO A 101 13.45 11.51 6.76
C PRO A 101 13.32 12.67 5.75
N PHE A 102 13.37 12.38 4.45
CA PHE A 102 13.31 13.37 3.37
C PHE A 102 12.23 13.12 2.31
N SER A 103 11.57 11.96 2.37
CA SER A 103 10.58 11.54 1.36
C SER A 103 9.26 11.11 1.97
N GLY A 104 8.94 11.50 3.20
CA GLY A 104 7.64 11.24 3.80
C GLY A 104 7.47 9.79 4.27
N ARG A 105 6.21 9.37 4.43
CA ARG A 105 5.90 8.05 5.03
C ARG A 105 5.36 7.09 3.99
N GLU A 106 5.94 5.90 3.98
CA GLU A 106 5.41 4.72 3.30
C GLU A 106 4.57 3.92 4.31
N ILE A 107 3.42 3.41 3.86
CA ILE A 107 2.49 2.65 4.68
C ILE A 107 2.32 1.29 4.03
N VAL A 108 2.59 0.23 4.81
CA VAL A 108 2.35 -1.14 4.39
C VAL A 108 1.21 -1.71 5.21
N VAL A 109 0.18 -2.19 4.52
CA VAL A 109 -1.02 -2.74 5.15
C VAL A 109 -1.02 -4.25 5.00
N PHE A 110 -1.21 -4.97 6.11
CA PHE A 110 -1.26 -6.43 6.14
C PHE A 110 -2.69 -6.99 6.09
N ASP A 111 -3.68 -6.20 6.52
CA ASP A 111 -5.10 -6.57 6.56
C ASP A 111 -5.91 -5.62 5.66
N LEU A 112 -6.55 -6.16 4.62
CA LEU A 112 -7.33 -5.38 3.67
C LEU A 112 -8.51 -4.65 4.31
N THR A 113 -9.02 -5.13 5.45
CA THR A 113 -10.10 -4.46 6.19
C THR A 113 -9.69 -3.11 6.77
N ALA A 114 -8.38 -2.83 6.84
CA ALA A 114 -7.85 -1.53 7.20
C ALA A 114 -7.96 -0.50 6.06
N ILE A 115 -8.28 -0.91 4.83
CA ILE A 115 -8.27 -0.06 3.63
C ILE A 115 -9.69 0.32 3.27
N ARG A 116 -9.93 1.63 3.09
CA ARG A 116 -11.17 2.13 2.49
C ARG A 116 -10.85 3.05 1.34
N VAL A 117 -11.16 2.64 0.11
CA VAL A 117 -10.99 3.49 -1.08
C VAL A 117 -11.92 4.70 -0.99
N VAL A 118 -11.35 5.90 -1.15
CA VAL A 118 -12.09 7.17 -1.22
C VAL A 118 -12.22 7.64 -2.66
N ASP A 119 -11.15 7.49 -3.43
CA ASP A 119 -11.13 7.79 -4.85
C ASP A 119 -10.34 6.72 -5.59
N PRO A 120 -10.97 5.94 -6.48
CA PRO A 120 -10.24 4.96 -7.28
C PRO A 120 -9.36 5.63 -8.35
N GLY A 121 -9.41 6.94 -8.58
CA GLY A 121 -8.53 7.61 -9.55
C GLY A 121 -8.91 7.40 -11.01
N PHE A 122 -10.03 6.74 -11.29
CA PHE A 122 -10.63 6.72 -12.64
C PHE A 122 -11.22 8.08 -13.01
N SER A 123 -11.11 8.47 -14.27
CA SER A 123 -11.91 9.59 -14.79
C SER A 123 -13.41 9.28 -14.66
N LEU A 124 -14.25 10.33 -14.63
CA LEU A 124 -15.71 10.16 -14.54
C LEU A 124 -16.29 9.32 -15.70
N ALA A 125 -15.64 9.32 -16.87
CA ALA A 125 -16.03 8.51 -18.01
C ALA A 125 -15.79 7.01 -17.77
N GLU A 126 -14.66 6.65 -17.14
CA GLU A 126 -14.26 5.27 -16.88
C GLU A 126 -15.05 4.63 -15.73
N ARG A 127 -15.44 5.42 -14.72
CA ARG A 127 -16.29 4.94 -13.59
C ARG A 127 -17.66 4.40 -14.02
N SER A 128 -18.17 4.87 -15.18
CA SER A 128 -19.47 4.46 -15.71
C SER A 128 -19.45 3.08 -16.38
N VAL A 129 -18.26 2.62 -16.77
CA VAL A 129 -18.04 1.31 -17.41
C VAL A 129 -17.76 0.25 -16.35
N ALA A 130 -16.97 0.57 -15.32
CA ALA A 130 -16.59 -0.37 -14.26
C ALA A 130 -17.77 -0.89 -13.39
N ARG A 131 -18.92 -0.17 -13.34
CA ARG A 131 -20.12 -0.61 -12.60
C ARG A 131 -21.08 -1.53 -13.38
N LYS A 132 -20.73 -1.93 -14.61
CA LYS A 132 -21.66 -2.65 -15.50
C LYS A 132 -21.36 -4.13 -15.74
N ASN A 133 -20.38 -4.73 -15.05
CA ASN A 133 -20.09 -6.16 -15.17
C ASN A 133 -20.33 -6.89 -13.85
#